data_AF-A0A7K1ZI38-F1
#
_entry.id   AF-A0A7K1ZI38-F1
#
_cell.length_a   1.000
_cell.length_b   1.000
_cell.length_c   1.000
_cell.angle_alpha   90.00
_cell.angle_beta   90.00
_cell.angle_gamma   90.00
#
_symmetry.space_group_name_H-M   'P 1'
#
loop_
_entity.id
_entity.type
_entity.pdbx_description
1 polymer ?
#
loop_
_entity_poly.entity_id
_entity_poly.type
_entity_poly.pdbx_seq_one_letter_code
_entity_poly.pdbx_strand_id
1 'polypeptide(L)' 'MVFRRKNYLLLLIGVAAVVLGYAMMRIDNQVEGFVSLYIAPLIILGGYLEIIWAILVRPEEEKDFPKKSRAAAR' A
#
# COMPACT_ATOMS: atom_id res chain seq x y z
N MET A 1 4.51 17.45 1.25
CA MET A 1 3.16 16.85 1.12
C MET A 1 3.20 15.46 1.71
N VAL A 2 2.19 15.08 2.49
CA VAL A 2 2.13 13.80 3.23
C VAL A 2 2.20 12.58 2.31
N PHE A 3 1.93 12.76 1.02
CA PHE A 3 1.86 11.67 0.06
C PHE A 3 2.83 11.87 -1.11
N ARG A 4 3.90 11.07 -1.14
CA ARG A 4 4.68 10.85 -2.37
C ARG A 4 4.08 9.67 -3.15
N ARG A 5 4.35 9.60 -4.46
CA ARG A 5 3.82 8.54 -5.35
C ARG A 5 3.95 7.13 -4.77
N LYS A 6 5.04 6.86 -4.04
CA LYS A 6 5.30 5.57 -3.39
C LYS A 6 4.23 5.21 -2.35
N ASN A 7 3.87 6.13 -1.46
CA ASN A 7 2.84 5.87 -0.45
C ASN A 7 1.46 5.62 -1.05
N TYR A 8 1.12 6.29 -2.17
CA TYR A 8 -0.13 6.00 -2.88
C TYR A 8 -0.12 4.60 -3.50
N LEU A 9 1.02 4.13 -3.99
CA LEU A 9 1.15 2.77 -4.51
C LEU A 9 0.96 1.73 -3.39
N LEU A 10 1.61 1.94 -2.24
CA LEU A 10 1.46 1.08 -1.05
C LEU A 10 0.02 1.06 -0.54
N LEU A 11 -0.63 2.23 -0.48
CA LEU A 11 -2.05 2.34 -0.15
C LEU A 11 -2.92 1.51 -1.10
N LEU A 12 -2.66 1.60 -2.41
CA LEU A 12 -3.41 0.84 -3.41
C LEU A 12 -3.20 -0.67 -3.26
N ILE A 13 -1.98 -1.10 -2.93
CA ILE A 13 -1.66 -2.51 -2.65
C ILE A 13 -2.46 -3.00 -1.43
N GLY A 14 -2.49 -2.22 -0.35
CA GLY A 14 -3.26 -2.56 0.85
C GLY A 14 -4.76 -2.67 0.57
N VAL A 15 -5.33 -1.72 -0.17
CA VAL A 15 -6.73 -1.79 -0.61
C VAL A 15 -7.00 -3.01 -1.50
N ALA A 16 -6.11 -3.29 -2.45
CA ALA A 16 -6.22 -4.45 -3.32
C ALA A 16 -6.17 -5.77 -2.53
N ALA A 17 -5.33 -5.85 -1.49
CA ALA A 17 -5.25 -7.01 -0.62
C ALA A 17 -6.57 -7.24 0.14
N VAL A 18 -7.19 -6.19 0.68
CA VAL A 18 -8.52 -6.30 1.33
C VAL A 18 -9.58 -6.81 0.34
N VAL A 19 -9.62 -6.22 -0.87
CA VAL A 19 -10.56 -6.67 -1.92
C VAL A 19 -10.30 -8.12 -2.31
N LEU A 20 -9.04 -8.53 -2.45
CA LEU A 20 -8.67 -9.91 -2.76
C LEU A 20 -9.07 -10.88 -1.66
N GLY A 21 -8.89 -10.52 -0.38
CA GLY A 21 -9.32 -11.36 0.73
C GLY A 21 -10.82 -11.64 0.70
N TYR A 22 -11.66 -10.62 0.46
CA TYR A 22 -13.09 -10.82 0.28
C TYR A 22 -13.44 -11.56 -1.02
N ALA A 23 -12.71 -11.32 -2.11
CA ALA A 23 -12.91 -12.05 -3.36
C ALA A 23 -12.61 -13.55 -3.20
N MET A 24 -11.57 -13.92 -2.45
CA MET A 24 -11.22 -15.31 -2.16
C MET A 24 -12.33 -16.03 -1.40
N MET A 25 -12.98 -15.37 -0.42
CA MET A 25 -14.15 -15.94 0.27
C MET A 25 -15.29 -16.27 -0.71
N ARG A 26 -15.43 -15.48 -1.78
CA ARG A 26 -16.46 -15.69 -2.80
C ARG A 26 -16.12 -16.82 -3.78
N ILE A 27 -14.82 -17.03 -4.07
CA ILE A 27 -14.37 -18.11 -4.96
C ILE A 27 -14.56 -19.47 -4.30
N ASP A 28 -14.27 -19.56 -3.00
CA ASP A 28 -14.42 -20.81 -2.25
C ASP A 28 -15.91 -21.21 -2.15
N ASN A 29 -16.85 -20.26 -2.15
CA ASN A 29 -18.31 -20.46 -1.96
C ASN A 29 -18.68 -21.32 -0.73
N GLN A 30 -17.70 -21.64 0.10
CA GLN A 30 -17.83 -22.35 1.36
C GLN A 30 -17.42 -21.38 2.44
N VAL A 31 -18.41 -20.93 3.20
CA VAL A 31 -18.19 -20.03 4.34
C VAL A 31 -17.32 -20.71 5.40
N GLU A 32 -17.47 -22.03 5.53
CA GLU A 32 -16.66 -22.87 6.43
C GLU A 32 -15.42 -23.46 5.75
N GLY A 33 -15.11 -23.02 4.53
CA GLY A 33 -13.91 -23.44 3.81
C GLY A 33 -12.64 -22.93 4.50
N PHE A 34 -11.57 -23.70 4.41
CA PHE A 34 -10.28 -23.35 5.01
C PHE A 34 -9.76 -21.99 4.53
N VAL A 35 -9.99 -21.66 3.25
CA VAL A 35 -9.59 -20.37 2.68
C VAL A 35 -10.38 -19.24 3.31
N SER A 36 -11.69 -19.38 3.41
CA SER A 36 -12.58 -18.37 4.01
C SER A 36 -12.31 -18.15 5.50
N LEU A 37 -12.04 -19.22 6.26
CA LEU A 37 -11.86 -19.15 7.71
C LEU A 37 -10.47 -18.71 8.16
N TYR A 38 -9.41 -19.04 7.41
CA TYR A 38 -8.03 -18.80 7.84
C TYR A 38 -7.25 -17.89 6.91
N ILE A 39 -7.30 -18.15 5.59
CA ILE A 39 -6.46 -17.43 4.63
C ILE A 39 -6.98 -16.02 4.38
N ALA A 40 -8.29 -15.89 4.10
CA ALA A 40 -8.89 -14.61 3.79
C ALA A 40 -8.81 -13.60 4.96
N PRO A 41 -9.08 -13.96 6.23
CA PRO A 41 -8.91 -13.04 7.35
C PRO A 41 -7.47 -12.56 7.53
N LEU A 42 -6.47 -13.42 7.31
CA LEU A 42 -5.06 -13.04 7.38
C LEU A 42 -4.66 -12.07 6.26
N ILE A 43 -5.15 -12.30 5.04
CA ILE A 43 -4.92 -11.37 3.91
C ILE A 43 -5.56 -10.01 4.17
N ILE A 44 -6.81 -10.00 4.66
CA ILE A 44 -7.52 -8.75 5.00
C ILE A 44 -6.78 -8.00 6.11
N LEU A 45 -6.34 -8.70 7.16
CA LEU A 45 -5.55 -8.12 8.24
C LEU A 45 -4.24 -7.52 7.71
N GLY A 46 -3.51 -8.26 6.88
CA GLY A 46 -2.31 -7.76 6.22
C GLY A 46 -2.58 -6.52 5.37
N GLY A 47 -3.68 -6.50 4.62
CA GLY A 47 -4.12 -5.32 3.85
C GLY A 47 -4.36 -4.10 4.72
N TYR A 48 -5.02 -4.26 5.88
CA TYR A 48 -5.20 -3.15 6.82
C TYR A 48 -3.88 -2.66 7.44
N LEU A 49 -2.98 -3.57 7.82
CA LEU A 49 -1.67 -3.20 8.34
C LEU A 49 -0.85 -2.41 7.29
N GLU A 50 -0.90 -2.83 6.03
CA GLU A 50 -0.26 -2.14 4.91
C GLU A 50 -0.85 -0.73 4.71
N ILE A 51 -2.18 -0.58 4.75
CA ILE A 51 -2.84 0.73 4.66
C ILE A 51 -2.38 1.65 5.79
N ILE A 52 -2.37 1.14 7.03
CA ILE A 52 -1.92 1.90 8.19
C ILE A 52 -0.46 2.34 8.00
N TRP A 53 0.41 1.44 7.55
CA TRP A 53 1.81 1.74 7.30
C TRP A 53 1.99 2.79 6.19
N ALA A 54 1.27 2.66 5.08
CA ALA A 54 1.31 3.59 3.95
C ALA A 54 0.87 5.02 4.35
N ILE A 55 -0.05 5.13 5.31
CA ILE A 55 -0.52 6.42 5.86
C ILE A 55 0.47 6.98 6.88
N LEU A 56 1.01 6.15 7.78
CA LEU A 56 1.86 6.59 8.88
C LEU A 56 3.29 6.92 8.44
N VAL A 57 3.83 6.24 7.44
CA VAL A 57 5.19 6.50 6.95
C VAL A 57 5.22 7.84 6.24
N ARG A 58 5.86 8.82 6.88
CA ARG A 58 6.15 10.09 6.22
C ARG A 58 7.25 9.85 5.18
N PRO A 59 7.04 10.23 3.91
CA PRO A 59 8.11 10.15 2.94
C PRO A 59 9.22 11.12 3.36
N GLU A 60 10.44 10.61 3.53
CA GLU A 60 11.62 11.46 3.72
C GLU A 60 11.68 12.47 2.58
N GLU A 61 11.87 13.75 2.95
CA GLU A 61 12.16 14.79 1.99
C GLU A 61 13.39 14.36 1.20
N GLU A 62 13.19 14.04 -0.07
CA GLU A 62 14.30 13.91 -1.00
C GLU A 62 14.97 15.28 -1.00
N LYS A 63 16.12 15.37 -0.32
CA LYS A 63 16.94 16.57 -0.30
C LYS A 63 17.20 16.90 -1.76
N ASP A 64 16.47 17.88 -2.25
CA ASP A 64 16.60 18.41 -3.59
C ASP A 64 17.97 19.10 -3.60
N PHE A 65 19.01 18.34 -3.93
CA PHE A 65 20.35 18.88 -4.06
C PHE A 65 20.26 19.99 -5.10
N PRO A 66 20.58 21.25 -4.76
CA PRO A 66 20.40 22.36 -5.67
C PRO A 66 21.17 22.06 -6.94
N LYS A 67 20.45 21.87 -8.05
CA LYS A 67 21.02 21.73 -9.39
C LYS A 67 21.88 22.97 -9.61
N LYS A 68 23.19 22.77 -9.56
CA LYS A 68 24.22 23.80 -9.67
C LYS A 68 23.88 24.70 -10.86
N SER A 69 23.58 25.97 -10.55
CA SER A 69 23.34 27.04 -11.51
C SER A 69 24.50 27.11 -12.49
N ARG A 70 24.32 26.53 -13.68
CA ARG A 70 25.16 26.75 -14.86
C ARG A 70 24.48 27.82 -15.71
N ALA A 71 24.49 29.07 -15.24
CA ALA A 71 23.88 30.16 -16.02
C ALA A 71 24.64 31.50 -16.01
N ALA A 72 25.80 31.64 -15.36
CA ALA A 72 26.48 32.95 -15.32
C ALA A 72 27.98 32.89 -15.65
N ALA A 73 28.36 32.09 -16.66
CA ALA A 73 29.72 32.09 -17.21
C ALA A 73 29.72 32.32 -18.74
N ARG A 74 28.79 33.13 -19.24
CA ARG A 74 28.78 33.62 -20.62
C ARG A 74 28.49 35.10 -20.65
#